data_AF-A0A519ULA0-F1
#
_entry.id   AF-A0A519ULA0-F1
#
_cell.length_a   1.000
_cell.length_b   1.000
_cell.length_c   1.000
_cell.angle_alpha   90.00
_cell.angle_beta   90.00
_cell.angle_gamma   90.00
#
_symmetry.space_group_name_H-M   'P 1'
#
loop_
_entity.id
_entity.type
_entity.pdbx_description
1 polymer ?
#
loop_
_entity_poly.entity_id
_entity_poly.type
_entity_poly.pdbx_seq_one_letter_code
_entity_poly.pdbx_strand_id
1 'polypeptide(L)'
;MKYFLLALPATLVATQAFGQHIEYSARANAGFSEFRGDNATPTTAISTTGSTETSRAVNPYGKHLGAGAGASLRAQRVGKAGLLTAFDLGFDWMQARTDVNYISYSSAAGSYDRTASGTVHLY
;
A
#
# COMPACT_ATOMS: atom_id res chain seq x y z
N MET A 1 2.62 -34.18 21.11
CA MET A 1 1.55 -33.25 20.68
C MET A 1 1.98 -32.23 19.62
N LYS A 2 3.27 -31.99 19.38
CA LYS A 2 3.79 -31.02 18.39
C LYS A 2 3.39 -31.31 16.93
N TYR A 3 3.30 -32.59 16.54
CA TYR A 3 2.99 -32.99 15.17
C TYR A 3 1.49 -32.96 14.83
N PHE A 4 0.61 -32.95 15.83
CA PHE A 4 -0.84 -32.89 15.59
C PHE A 4 -1.27 -31.55 14.97
N LEU A 5 -0.63 -30.46 15.39
CA LEU A 5 -0.87 -29.12 14.82
C LEU A 5 -0.40 -29.00 13.36
N LEU A 6 0.56 -29.82 12.93
CA LEU A 6 1.03 -29.88 11.55
C LEU A 6 0.21 -30.85 10.68
N ALA A 7 -0.27 -31.94 11.28
CA ALA A 7 -1.05 -32.96 10.59
C ALA A 7 -2.47 -32.50 10.23
N LEU A 8 -3.07 -31.62 11.04
CA LEU A 8 -4.42 -31.08 10.80
C LEU A 8 -4.52 -30.27 9.48
N PRO A 9 -3.67 -29.26 9.19
CA PRO A 9 -3.69 -28.59 7.90
C PRO A 9 -3.31 -29.52 6.74
N ALA A 10 -2.37 -30.45 6.94
CA ALA A 10 -1.97 -31.39 5.90
C ALA A 10 -3.11 -32.34 5.47
N THR A 11 -3.91 -32.83 6.43
CA THR A 11 -5.07 -33.71 6.13
C THR A 11 -6.24 -32.96 5.51
N LEU A 12 -6.43 -31.67 5.83
CA LEU A 12 -7.40 -30.81 5.15
C LEU A 12 -7.05 -30.56 3.67
N VAL A 13 -5.76 -30.54 3.33
CA VAL A 13 -5.26 -30.40 1.95
C VAL A 13 -5.29 -31.75 1.20
N ALA A 14 -5.05 -32.87 1.88
CA ALA A 14 -4.89 -34.18 1.24
C ALA A 14 -6.20 -34.93 0.90
N THR A 15 -7.36 -34.51 1.41
CA THR A 15 -8.63 -35.22 1.19
C THR A 15 -9.30 -34.84 -0.13
N GLN A 16 -8.80 -35.36 -1.26
CA GLN A 16 -9.51 -35.25 -2.54
C GLN A 16 -10.72 -36.21 -2.56
N ALA A 17 -11.93 -35.64 -2.47
CA ALA A 17 -13.17 -36.38 -2.63
C ALA A 17 -13.85 -35.98 -3.94
N PHE A 18 -14.42 -36.94 -4.66
CA PHE A 18 -15.20 -36.71 -5.88
C PHE A 18 -16.28 -35.64 -5.64
N GLY A 19 -16.17 -34.53 -6.37
CA GLY A 19 -17.03 -33.33 -6.26
C GLY A 19 -16.34 -32.08 -5.72
N GLN A 20 -15.06 -32.13 -5.36
CA GLN A 20 -14.26 -30.95 -5.04
C GLN A 20 -13.67 -30.36 -6.33
N HIS A 21 -13.98 -29.11 -6.62
CA HIS A 21 -13.32 -28.36 -7.68
C HIS A 21 -12.62 -27.13 -7.11
N ILE A 22 -11.61 -26.68 -7.83
CA ILE A 22 -10.92 -25.43 -7.55
C ILE A 22 -11.45 -24.40 -8.54
N GLU A 23 -11.91 -23.29 -8.00
CA GLU A 23 -12.31 -22.10 -8.74
C GLU A 23 -11.17 -21.10 -8.72
N TYR A 24 -10.86 -20.56 -9.90
CA TYR A 24 -9.87 -19.51 -10.05
C TYR A 24 -10.58 -18.21 -10.40
N SER A 25 -10.19 -17.12 -9.76
CA SER A 25 -10.61 -15.78 -10.18
C SER A 25 -9.42 -14.84 -10.24
N ALA A 26 -9.46 -13.97 -11.23
CA ALA A 26 -8.51 -12.88 -11.39
C ALA A 26 -9.26 -11.55 -11.30
N ARG A 27 -8.64 -10.55 -10.69
CA ARG A 27 -9.19 -9.20 -10.65
C ARG A 27 -8.10 -8.22 -11.05
N ALA A 28 -8.45 -7.29 -11.91
CA ALA A 28 -7.67 -6.08 -12.16
C ALA A 28 -8.48 -4.89 -11.65
N ASN A 29 -7.81 -3.93 -11.01
CA ASN A 29 -8.43 -2.71 -10.53
C ASN A 29 -7.63 -1.49 -11.00
N ALA A 30 -8.34 -0.36 -11.12
CA ALA A 30 -7.76 0.96 -11.29
C ALA A 30 -8.44 1.88 -10.27
N GLY A 31 -7.65 2.69 -9.58
CA GLY A 31 -8.10 3.57 -8.51
C GLY A 31 -7.61 4.99 -8.72
N PHE A 32 -8.44 5.94 -8.33
CA PHE A 32 -8.07 7.34 -8.23
C PHE A 32 -8.33 7.81 -6.81
N SER A 33 -7.42 8.58 -6.23
CA SER A 33 -7.53 9.11 -4.87
C SER A 33 -7.13 10.58 -4.84
N GLU A 34 -7.77 11.36 -3.99
CA GLU A 34 -7.46 12.78 -3.81
C GLU A 34 -7.71 13.13 -2.34
N PHE A 35 -6.75 13.78 -1.69
CA PHE A 35 -6.98 14.31 -0.36
C PHE A 35 -7.80 15.61 -0.45
N ARG A 36 -8.93 15.67 0.25
CA ARG A 36 -9.85 16.82 0.22
C ARG A 36 -10.07 17.39 1.62
N GLY A 37 -10.29 18.70 1.68
CA GLY A 37 -10.51 19.48 2.89
C GLY A 37 -9.83 20.84 2.82
N ASP A 38 -10.15 21.73 3.76
CA ASP A 38 -9.65 23.11 3.76
C ASP A 38 -8.12 23.20 3.89
N ASN A 39 -7.50 22.18 4.48
CA ASN A 39 -6.04 22.08 4.66
C ASN A 39 -5.34 21.22 3.58
N ALA A 40 -6.05 20.74 2.55
CA ALA A 40 -5.45 19.97 1.48
C ALA A 40 -4.73 20.90 0.49
N THR A 41 -3.39 20.85 0.47
CA THR A 41 -2.56 21.71 -0.38
C THR A 41 -2.00 20.94 -1.59
N PRO A 42 -1.86 21.57 -2.77
CA PRO A 42 -1.16 20.96 -3.90
C PRO A 42 0.36 20.89 -3.65
N THR A 43 0.88 21.78 -2.81
CA THR A 43 2.30 21.90 -2.53
C THR A 43 2.64 21.51 -1.09
N THR A 44 3.89 21.10 -0.89
CA THR A 44 4.51 20.80 0.40
C THR A 44 5.90 21.44 0.50
N ALA A 45 6.36 21.61 1.73
CA ALA A 45 7.76 21.84 2.03
C ALA A 45 8.51 20.52 2.25
N ILE A 46 9.81 20.51 2.00
CA ILE A 46 10.73 19.54 2.60
C ILE A 46 11.35 20.19 3.84
N SER A 47 11.17 19.57 5.01
CA SER A 47 11.82 20.00 6.25
C SER A 47 13.04 19.13 6.48
N THR A 48 14.20 19.77 6.62
CA THR A 48 15.50 19.14 6.87
C THR A 48 16.04 19.65 8.20
N THR A 49 16.37 18.75 9.13
CA THR A 49 16.87 19.11 10.47
C THR A 49 18.28 18.54 10.72
N GLY A 50 19.23 19.38 11.13
CA GLY A 50 20.55 18.97 11.61
C GLY A 50 21.56 18.48 10.56
N SER A 51 22.69 17.92 11.03
CA SER A 51 23.80 17.42 10.20
C SER A 51 23.62 15.97 9.72
N THR A 52 22.68 15.24 10.32
CA THR A 52 22.22 13.92 9.87
C THR A 52 20.94 14.13 9.08
N GLU A 53 21.02 13.96 7.76
CA GLU A 53 19.96 14.21 6.77
C GLU A 53 18.65 13.47 7.10
N THR A 54 17.85 14.05 7.99
CA THR A 54 16.49 13.59 8.25
C THR A 54 15.58 14.61 7.58
N SER A 55 15.27 14.34 6.31
CA SER A 55 14.42 15.18 5.47
C SER A 55 13.03 14.55 5.36
N ARG A 56 11.97 15.34 5.51
CA ARG A 56 10.59 14.87 5.37
C ARG A 56 9.73 15.88 4.62
N ALA A 57 8.77 15.39 3.84
CA ALA A 57 7.69 16.23 3.35
C ALA A 57 6.75 16.59 4.52
N VAL A 58 6.41 17.87 4.67
CA VAL A 58 5.54 18.34 5.77
C VAL A 58 4.09 17.93 5.55
N ASN A 59 3.60 18.05 4.32
CA ASN A 59 2.26 17.61 3.90
C ASN A 59 2.41 16.63 2.73
N PRO A 60 2.80 15.37 3.00
CA PRO A 60 3.09 14.41 1.94
C PRO A 60 1.87 14.08 1.07
N TYR A 61 0.68 14.06 1.68
CA TYR A 61 -0.58 13.77 0.99
C TYR A 61 -1.19 15.08 0.49
N GLY A 62 -0.94 15.39 -0.77
CA GLY A 62 -1.41 16.62 -1.41
C GLY A 62 -2.81 16.51 -2.01
N LYS A 63 -3.32 17.64 -2.50
CA LYS A 63 -4.58 17.77 -3.25
C LYS A 63 -4.48 17.23 -4.69
N HIS A 64 -3.31 16.77 -5.12
CA HIS A 64 -3.19 16.20 -6.45
C HIS A 64 -3.90 14.85 -6.52
N LEU A 65 -4.55 14.61 -7.67
CA LEU A 65 -5.10 13.31 -8.00
C LEU A 65 -3.97 12.28 -8.04
N GLY A 66 -4.02 11.34 -7.11
CA GLY A 66 -3.29 10.09 -7.14
C GLY A 66 -4.01 9.07 -8.01
N ALA A 67 -3.22 8.19 -8.61
CA ALA A 67 -3.71 7.10 -9.44
C ALA A 67 -3.02 5.81 -9.03
N GLY A 68 -3.70 4.70 -9.25
CA GLY A 68 -3.21 3.39 -8.90
C GLY A 68 -3.84 2.29 -9.74
N ALA A 69 -3.18 1.14 -9.73
CA ALA A 69 -3.67 -0.07 -10.35
C ALA A 69 -3.27 -1.26 -9.49
N GLY A 70 -4.06 -2.31 -9.59
CA GLY A 70 -3.84 -3.52 -8.83
C GLY A 70 -4.27 -4.76 -9.59
N ALA A 71 -3.68 -5.88 -9.20
CA ALA A 71 -3.98 -7.18 -9.72
C ALA A 71 -4.02 -8.20 -8.58
N SER A 72 -5.02 -9.08 -8.60
CA SER A 72 -5.10 -10.17 -7.63
C SER A 72 -5.59 -11.44 -8.28
N LEU A 73 -5.14 -12.56 -7.69
CA LEU A 73 -5.53 -13.91 -8.03
C LEU A 73 -6.08 -14.58 -6.77
N ARG A 74 -7.12 -15.38 -6.97
CA ARG A 74 -7.71 -16.21 -5.92
C ARG A 74 -7.87 -17.63 -6.43
N ALA A 75 -7.42 -18.58 -5.64
CA ALA A 75 -7.73 -19.99 -5.80
C ALA A 75 -8.63 -20.41 -4.63
N GLN A 76 -9.84 -20.85 -4.93
CA GLN A 76 -10.83 -21.28 -3.94
C GLN A 76 -11.18 -22.74 -4.18
N ARG A 77 -11.02 -23.58 -3.16
CA ARG A 77 -11.50 -24.96 -3.17
C ARG A 77 -12.87 -25.05 -2.53
N VAL A 78 -13.83 -25.61 -3.26
CA VAL A 78 -15.19 -25.87 -2.79
C VAL A 78 -15.30 -27.32 -2.31
N GLY A 79 -15.49 -27.49 -1.00
CA GLY A 79 -15.63 -28.79 -0.35
C GLY A 79 -17.07 -29.32 -0.34
N LYS A 80 -17.22 -30.65 -0.30
CA LYS A 80 -18.53 -31.34 -0.30
C LYS A 80 -19.44 -31.03 0.89
N ALA A 81 -18.88 -30.54 1.99
CA ALA A 81 -19.60 -30.16 3.21
C ALA A 81 -19.90 -28.64 3.28
N GLY A 82 -19.77 -27.91 2.16
CA GLY A 82 -19.87 -26.45 2.14
C GLY A 82 -18.64 -25.73 2.72
N LEU A 83 -17.59 -26.49 3.06
CA LEU A 83 -16.32 -25.91 3.50
C LEU A 83 -15.61 -25.24 2.32
N LEU A 84 -15.39 -23.94 2.42
CA LEU A 84 -14.65 -23.13 1.45
C LEU A 84 -13.26 -22.83 2.02
N THR A 85 -12.22 -23.19 1.29
CA THR A 85 -10.84 -22.80 1.60
C THR A 85 -10.27 -22.02 0.43
N ALA A 86 -9.81 -20.80 0.67
CA ALA A 86 -9.28 -19.93 -0.37
C ALA A 86 -7.86 -19.45 -0.04
N PHE A 87 -7.07 -19.25 -1.08
CA PHE A 87 -5.81 -18.56 -1.06
C PHE A 87 -5.93 -17.35 -1.99
N ASP A 88 -5.68 -16.16 -1.43
CA ASP A 88 -5.73 -14.88 -2.13
C ASP A 88 -4.30 -14.30 -2.20
N LEU A 89 -3.85 -13.91 -3.40
CA LEU A 89 -2.59 -13.21 -3.63
C LEU A 89 -2.89 -11.94 -4.43
N GLY A 90 -2.44 -10.79 -3.94
CA GLY A 90 -2.71 -9.51 -4.56
C GLY A 90 -1.51 -8.57 -4.50
N PHE A 91 -1.45 -7.69 -5.49
CA PHE A 91 -0.57 -6.54 -5.54
C PHE A 91 -1.41 -5.32 -5.88
N ASP A 92 -1.31 -4.28 -5.06
CA ASP A 92 -1.89 -2.98 -5.32
C ASP A 92 -0.78 -1.94 -5.34
N TRP A 93 -0.78 -1.12 -6.39
CA TRP A 93 0.11 0.02 -6.54
C TRP A 93 -0.74 1.28 -6.55
N MET A 94 -0.59 2.12 -5.53
CA MET A 94 -1.28 3.41 -5.44
C MET A 94 -0.28 4.51 -5.16
N GLN A 95 -0.30 5.56 -5.99
CA GLN A 95 0.66 6.65 -5.88
C GLN A 95 -0.05 7.97 -5.58
N ALA A 96 0.19 8.51 -4.40
CA ALA A 96 -0.12 9.90 -4.10
C ALA A 96 1.06 10.79 -4.53
N ARG A 97 0.79 12.04 -4.89
CA ARG A 97 1.83 13.01 -5.23
C ARG A 97 1.57 14.37 -4.60
N THR A 98 2.65 15.10 -4.34
CA THR A 98 2.60 16.51 -3.95
C THR A 98 3.81 17.24 -4.52
N ASP A 99 3.62 18.48 -4.93
CA ASP A 99 4.72 19.28 -5.46
C ASP A 99 5.49 19.96 -4.33
N VAL A 100 6.80 20.09 -4.47
CA VAL A 100 7.67 20.79 -3.52
C VAL A 100 7.88 22.21 -4.00
N ASN A 101 7.63 23.20 -3.14
CA ASN A 101 7.85 24.62 -3.45
C ASN A 101 8.99 25.26 -2.65
N TYR A 102 9.39 24.68 -1.52
CA TYR A 102 10.58 25.11 -0.77
C TYR A 102 11.15 23.98 0.09
N ILE A 103 12.42 24.14 0.45
CA ILE A 103 13.12 23.34 1.46
C ILE A 103 13.39 24.25 2.65
N SER A 104 12.91 23.83 3.82
CA SER A 104 13.15 24.50 5.09
C SER A 104 14.27 23.79 5.84
N TYR A 105 15.36 24.51 6.09
CA TYR A 105 16.51 24.03 6.84
C TYR A 105 16.42 24.53 8.26
N SER A 106 16.55 23.63 9.23
CA SER A 106 16.63 23.98 10.65
C SER A 106 17.85 23.36 11.29
N SER A 107 18.61 24.18 12.01
CA SER A 107 19.82 23.78 12.74
C SER A 107 19.92 24.50 14.07
N ALA A 108 20.86 24.07 14.92
CA ALA A 108 21.17 24.77 16.18
C ALA A 108 21.64 26.23 15.97
N ALA A 109 22.18 26.56 14.79
CA ALA A 109 22.67 27.89 14.46
C ALA A 109 21.60 28.83 13.87
N GLY A 110 20.42 28.30 13.50
CA GLY A 110 19.35 29.06 12.85
C GLY A 110 18.57 28.24 11.83
N SER A 111 17.51 28.84 11.30
CA SER A 111 16.66 28.25 10.26
C SER A 111 16.56 29.19 9.05
N TYR A 112 16.50 28.62 7.85
CA TYR A 112 16.29 29.37 6.61
C TYR A 112 15.54 28.52 5.58
N ASP A 113 14.80 29.20 4.69
CA ASP A 113 14.07 28.55 3.60
C ASP A 113 14.75 28.83 2.27
N ARG A 114 14.76 27.81 1.41
CA ARG A 114 15.23 27.92 0.02
C ARG A 114 14.12 27.48 -0.92
N THR A 115 13.76 28.34 -1.87
CA THR A 115 12.85 27.97 -2.95
C THR A 115 13.41 26.77 -3.71
N ALA A 116 12.56 25.78 -3.95
CA ALA A 116 12.91 24.57 -4.67
C ALA A 116 11.72 24.10 -5.50
N SER A 117 11.96 23.29 -6.51
CA SER A 117 10.91 22.63 -7.30
C SER A 117 11.19 21.14 -7.36
N GLY A 118 10.15 20.33 -7.14
CA GLY A 118 10.21 18.88 -7.30
C GLY A 118 8.85 18.25 -7.04
N THR A 119 8.77 16.94 -7.11
CA THR A 119 7.55 16.19 -6.79
C THR A 119 7.91 15.03 -5.89
N VAL A 120 7.19 14.90 -4.78
CA VAL A 120 7.28 13.73 -3.90
C VAL A 120 6.18 12.77 -4.31
N HIS A 121 6.56 11.50 -4.44
CA HIS A 121 5.63 10.40 -4.68
C HIS A 121 5.57 9.51 -3.45
N LEU A 122 4.37 9.20 -2.98
CA LEU A 122 4.14 8.31 -1.84
C LEU A 122 3.37 7.06 -2.27
N TYR A 123 3.75 5.94 -1.68
CA TYR A 123 3.16 4.62 -1.84
C TYR A 123 2.83 4.02 -0.48
#